data_AF-A0A4Q7DML6-F1
#
_entry.id   AF-A0A4Q7DML6-F1
#
_cell.length_a   1.000
_cell.length_b   1.000
_cell.length_c   1.000
_cell.angle_alpha   90.00
_cell.angle_beta   90.00
_cell.angle_gamma   90.00
#
_symmetry.space_group_name_H-M   'P 1'
#
loop_
_entity.id
_entity.type
_entity.pdbx_description
1 polymer ?
#
loop_
_entity_poly.entity_id
_entity_poly.type
_entity_poly.pdbx_seq_one_letter_code
_entity_poly.pdbx_strand_id
1 'polypeptide(L)'
;MSKGKFHQHRHHDYEQESEQFYDHIADHFDHSFDGFLASFFKKFILKNLTLTANTRLLDVGCANGRLLEMLNQKTKIFGVGLDISSEMVRVATARFPEFTFVQGKAEHLPFAANSFDLLTCSASFHHFPNPEQFLQEAKRLLDENGRLVIAEIHIPLITKAYNWRLNRYSTEGDVKVYSPKELTQLFEKNGWKITKKKIFLQIQYYELQRKC
;
A
#
# COMPACT_ATOMS: atom_id res chain seq x y z
N MET A 1 7.87 18.79 46.67
CA MET A 1 7.00 19.38 45.61
C MET A 1 7.11 18.50 44.37
N SER A 2 6.02 17.80 44.06
CA SER A 2 5.79 16.95 42.88
C SER A 2 5.56 17.87 41.65
N LYS A 3 5.87 17.57 40.38
CA LYS A 3 5.77 16.33 39.59
C LYS A 3 6.78 16.40 38.43
N GLY A 4 7.53 15.32 38.21
CA GLY A 4 8.19 15.07 36.93
C GLY A 4 7.13 14.78 35.86
N LYS A 5 7.19 15.48 34.73
CA LYS A 5 6.38 15.14 33.55
C LYS A 5 6.98 13.89 32.91
N PHE A 6 6.43 12.73 33.26
CA PHE A 6 6.63 11.51 32.49
C PHE A 6 6.09 11.76 31.07
N HIS A 7 6.96 11.76 30.08
CA HIS A 7 6.54 11.61 28.68
C HIS A 7 6.02 10.17 28.52
N GLN A 8 4.70 9.98 28.64
CA GLN A 8 4.07 8.73 28.23
C GLN A 8 4.19 8.61 26.71
N HIS A 9 5.05 7.70 26.25
CA HIS A 9 5.00 7.21 24.88
C HIS A 9 3.64 6.54 24.69
N ARG A 10 2.80 7.09 23.81
CA ARG A 10 1.54 6.44 23.41
C ARG A 10 1.92 5.14 22.69
N HIS A 11 1.41 4.00 23.15
CA HIS A 11 1.58 2.72 22.46
C HIS A 11 0.61 2.73 21.28
N HIS A 12 1.11 2.95 20.07
CA HIS A 12 0.28 2.98 18.86
C HIS A 12 -0.07 1.55 18.44
N ASP A 13 -1.34 1.30 18.19
CA ASP A 13 -1.80 0.18 17.38
C ASP A 13 -2.13 0.74 15.99
N TYR A 14 -1.10 0.83 15.14
CA TYR A 14 -1.22 1.50 13.84
C TYR A 14 -2.26 0.84 12.93
N GLU A 15 -2.39 -0.49 13.02
CA GLU A 15 -3.37 -1.24 12.24
C GLU A 15 -4.80 -0.86 12.66
N GLN A 16 -5.06 -0.81 13.97
CA GLN A 16 -6.36 -0.38 14.48
C GLN A 16 -6.65 1.09 14.15
N GLU A 17 -5.65 1.97 14.24
CA GLU A 17 -5.77 3.38 13.86
C GLU A 17 -6.10 3.54 12.36
N SER A 18 -5.40 2.81 11.49
CA SER A 18 -5.71 2.80 10.05
C SER A 18 -7.10 2.23 9.76
N GLU A 19 -7.47 1.10 10.36
CA GLU A 19 -8.80 0.50 10.18
C GLU A 19 -9.91 1.49 10.55
N GLN A 20 -9.84 2.10 11.74
CA GLN A 20 -10.84 3.06 12.20
C GLN A 20 -10.91 4.32 11.34
N PHE A 21 -9.75 4.86 10.93
CA PHE A 21 -9.70 6.06 10.08
C PHE A 21 -10.33 5.79 8.71
N TYR A 22 -9.94 4.69 8.06
CA TYR A 22 -10.44 4.36 6.73
C TYR A 22 -11.90 3.88 6.77
N ASP A 23 -12.35 3.22 7.84
CA ASP A 23 -13.76 2.93 8.05
C ASP A 23 -14.60 4.22 8.11
N HIS A 24 -14.11 5.24 8.82
CA HIS A 24 -14.81 6.52 8.96
C HIS A 24 -14.98 7.28 7.65
N ILE A 25 -14.00 7.19 6.73
CA ILE A 25 -14.02 7.95 5.48
C ILE A 25 -14.52 7.14 4.27
N ALA A 26 -14.78 5.84 4.41
CA ALA A 26 -15.03 4.92 3.28
C ALA A 26 -16.11 5.42 2.30
N ASP A 27 -17.28 5.81 2.78
CA ASP A 27 -18.41 6.27 1.95
C ASP A 27 -18.13 7.59 1.21
N HIS A 28 -17.16 8.37 1.67
CA HIS A 28 -16.80 9.67 1.10
C HIS A 28 -15.33 9.74 0.67
N PHE A 29 -14.67 8.59 0.53
CA PHE A 29 -13.24 8.51 0.27
C PHE A 29 -12.85 9.27 -1.00
N ASP A 30 -13.61 9.12 -2.08
CA ASP A 30 -13.34 9.83 -3.34
C ASP A 30 -13.44 11.37 -3.23
N HIS A 31 -14.06 11.88 -2.16
CA HIS A 31 -14.19 13.31 -1.83
C HIS A 31 -13.28 13.76 -0.67
N SER A 32 -12.49 12.85 -0.10
CA SER A 32 -11.53 13.16 0.97
C SER A 32 -10.19 13.63 0.41
N PHE A 33 -9.36 14.20 1.29
CA PHE A 33 -7.98 14.54 0.94
C PHE A 33 -7.16 13.30 0.55
N ASP A 34 -7.32 12.20 1.29
CA ASP A 34 -6.68 10.90 1.00
C ASP A 34 -7.10 10.35 -0.36
N GLY A 35 -8.39 10.39 -0.72
CA GLY A 35 -8.83 9.97 -2.04
C GLY A 35 -8.25 10.82 -3.15
N PHE A 36 -8.16 12.14 -2.95
CA PHE A 36 -7.51 13.05 -3.89
C PHE A 36 -6.02 12.72 -4.06
N LEU A 37 -5.28 12.55 -2.97
CA LEU A 37 -3.86 12.16 -3.01
C LEU A 37 -3.67 10.79 -3.67
N ALA A 38 -4.41 9.78 -3.23
CA ALA A 38 -4.38 8.41 -3.77
C ALA A 38 -4.62 8.39 -5.29
N SER A 39 -5.45 9.30 -5.82
CA SER A 39 -5.70 9.41 -7.26
C SER A 39 -4.43 9.67 -8.08
N PHE A 40 -3.45 10.41 -7.55
CA PHE A 40 -2.19 10.67 -8.24
C PHE A 40 -1.31 9.42 -8.28
N PHE A 41 -1.24 8.65 -7.20
CA PHE A 41 -0.51 7.39 -7.14
C PHE A 41 -1.10 6.36 -8.11
N LYS A 42 -2.43 6.21 -8.11
CA LYS A 42 -3.17 5.33 -9.05
C LYS A 42 -2.88 5.70 -10.51
N LYS A 43 -2.95 7.00 -10.85
CA LYS A 43 -2.61 7.50 -12.20
C LYS A 43 -1.13 7.27 -12.54
N PHE A 44 -0.23 7.39 -11.57
CA PHE A 44 1.19 7.16 -11.79
C PHE A 44 1.50 5.67 -12.05
N ILE A 45 0.86 4.75 -11.32
CA ILE A 45 0.89 3.32 -11.64
C ILE A 45 0.35 3.09 -13.04
N LEU A 46 -0.86 3.57 -13.34
CA LEU A 46 -1.51 3.40 -14.63
C LEU A 46 -0.65 3.88 -15.82
N LYS A 47 0.10 4.97 -15.64
CA LYS A 47 1.00 5.54 -16.66
C LYS A 47 2.24 4.69 -16.89
N ASN A 48 2.75 4.04 -15.86
CA ASN A 48 4.08 3.40 -15.89
C ASN A 48 4.01 1.89 -15.99
N LEU A 49 2.96 1.26 -15.49
CA LEU A 49 2.79 -0.18 -15.46
C LEU A 49 2.43 -0.72 -16.85
N THR A 50 3.18 -1.72 -17.30
CA THR A 50 2.82 -2.55 -18.46
C THR A 50 2.08 -3.79 -17.96
N LEU A 51 0.86 -3.99 -18.43
CA LEU A 51 0.02 -5.15 -18.15
C LEU A 51 -0.10 -6.07 -19.36
N THR A 52 -0.19 -7.37 -19.10
CA THR A 52 -0.57 -8.38 -20.08
C THR A 52 -2.05 -8.72 -19.89
N ALA A 53 -2.71 -9.20 -20.94
CA ALA A 53 -4.09 -9.64 -20.81
C ALA A 53 -4.20 -10.80 -19.81
N ASN A 54 -5.28 -10.83 -19.05
CA ASN A 54 -5.63 -11.88 -18.09
C ASN A 54 -4.62 -12.02 -16.92
N THR A 55 -3.86 -10.96 -16.59
CA THR A 55 -3.02 -10.92 -15.39
C THR A 55 -3.85 -11.19 -14.13
N ARG A 56 -3.40 -12.14 -13.29
CA ARG A 56 -3.91 -12.36 -11.93
C ARG A 56 -3.28 -11.32 -11.00
N LEU A 57 -4.07 -10.34 -10.58
CA LEU A 57 -3.60 -9.15 -9.88
C LEU A 57 -4.16 -9.09 -8.46
N LEU A 58 -3.30 -8.86 -7.47
CA LEU A 58 -3.68 -8.51 -6.10
C LEU A 58 -3.31 -7.05 -5.80
N ASP A 59 -4.29 -6.22 -5.46
CA ASP A 59 -4.05 -4.85 -4.95
C ASP A 59 -4.12 -4.86 -3.42
N VAL A 60 -3.00 -4.55 -2.76
CA VAL A 60 -2.87 -4.57 -1.29
C VAL A 60 -2.97 -3.14 -0.75
N GLY A 61 -3.92 -2.91 0.14
CA GLY A 61 -4.41 -1.57 0.49
C GLY A 61 -5.28 -1.00 -0.63
N CYS A 62 -6.25 -1.79 -1.12
CA CYS A 62 -7.01 -1.44 -2.33
C CYS A 62 -7.99 -0.28 -2.15
N ALA A 63 -8.27 0.13 -0.91
CA ALA A 63 -9.32 1.06 -0.54
C ALA A 63 -10.64 0.69 -1.24
N ASN A 64 -11.28 1.65 -1.89
CA ASN A 64 -12.53 1.45 -2.63
C ASN A 64 -12.39 0.71 -3.99
N GLY A 65 -11.26 0.05 -4.27
CA GLY A 65 -11.06 -0.81 -5.45
C GLY A 65 -10.78 -0.09 -6.77
N ARG A 66 -10.73 1.25 -6.78
CA ARG A 66 -10.66 2.05 -8.01
C ARG A 66 -9.41 1.79 -8.89
N LEU A 67 -8.30 1.35 -8.29
CA LEU A 67 -7.10 1.03 -9.08
C LEU A 67 -7.32 -0.20 -9.95
N LEU A 68 -7.95 -1.26 -9.41
CA LEU A 68 -8.27 -2.47 -10.17
C LEU A 68 -9.11 -2.13 -11.40
N GLU A 69 -10.15 -1.31 -11.23
CA GLU A 69 -11.00 -0.91 -12.34
C GLU A 69 -10.24 -0.09 -13.40
N MET A 70 -9.42 0.89 -12.96
CA MET A 70 -8.59 1.67 -13.89
C MET A 70 -7.63 0.80 -14.71
N LEU A 71 -7.09 -0.26 -14.11
CA LEU A 71 -6.21 -1.21 -14.79
C LEU A 71 -6.98 -2.13 -15.74
N ASN A 72 -8.14 -2.63 -15.31
CA ASN A 72 -9.01 -3.50 -16.09
C ASN A 72 -9.54 -2.81 -17.37
N GLN A 73 -9.87 -1.52 -17.28
CA GLN A 73 -10.26 -0.70 -18.44
C GLN A 73 -9.17 -0.59 -19.51
N LYS A 74 -7.88 -0.64 -19.11
CA LYS A 74 -6.76 -0.64 -20.06
C LYS A 74 -6.53 -2.01 -20.67
N THR A 75 -6.52 -3.03 -19.82
CA THR A 75 -6.21 -4.41 -20.18
C THR A 75 -6.99 -5.29 -19.24
N LYS A 76 -7.81 -6.22 -19.77
CA LYS A 76 -8.59 -7.16 -18.96
C LYS A 76 -7.68 -7.89 -17.96
N ILE A 77 -8.04 -7.87 -16.67
CA ILE A 77 -7.33 -8.55 -15.58
C ILE A 77 -8.28 -9.46 -14.78
N PHE A 78 -7.71 -10.34 -13.95
CA PHE A 78 -8.42 -11.02 -12.86
C PHE A 78 -7.97 -10.38 -11.54
N GLY A 79 -8.77 -9.44 -11.04
CA GLY A 79 -8.43 -8.61 -9.88
C GLY A 79 -8.96 -9.13 -8.55
N VAL A 80 -8.10 -9.10 -7.53
CA VAL A 80 -8.45 -9.24 -6.11
C VAL A 80 -7.96 -8.00 -5.38
N GLY A 81 -8.78 -7.42 -4.52
CA GLY A 81 -8.40 -6.33 -3.61
C GLY A 81 -8.34 -6.82 -2.17
N LEU A 82 -7.34 -6.38 -1.42
CA LEU A 82 -7.25 -6.58 0.01
C LEU A 82 -7.10 -5.23 0.72
N ASP A 83 -7.90 -5.00 1.74
CA ASP A 83 -7.81 -3.81 2.59
C ASP A 83 -8.07 -4.18 4.07
N ILE A 84 -7.51 -3.41 4.99
CA ILE A 84 -7.73 -3.64 6.42
C ILE A 84 -9.11 -3.15 6.85
N SER A 85 -9.62 -2.10 6.20
CA SER A 85 -10.93 -1.51 6.48
C SER A 85 -12.05 -2.36 5.89
N SER A 86 -12.93 -2.83 6.77
CA SER A 86 -14.13 -3.59 6.37
C SER A 86 -15.11 -2.73 5.55
N GLU A 87 -15.20 -1.43 5.86
CA GLU A 87 -16.07 -0.50 5.12
C GLU A 87 -15.51 -0.17 3.73
N MET A 88 -14.19 -0.05 3.58
CA MET A 88 -13.56 0.07 2.25
C MET A 88 -13.85 -1.16 1.38
N VAL A 89 -13.73 -2.36 1.95
CA VAL A 89 -14.08 -3.62 1.27
C VAL A 89 -15.56 -3.65 0.90
N ARG A 90 -16.46 -3.20 1.78
CA ARG A 90 -17.91 -3.10 1.50
C ARG A 90 -18.17 -2.16 0.31
N VAL A 91 -17.59 -0.97 0.32
CA VAL A 91 -17.74 0.02 -0.76
C VAL A 91 -17.17 -0.53 -2.08
N ALA A 92 -15.98 -1.13 -2.05
CA ALA A 92 -15.34 -1.71 -3.23
C ALA A 92 -16.18 -2.84 -3.84
N THR A 93 -16.70 -3.74 -3.01
CA THR A 93 -17.55 -4.87 -3.42
C THR A 93 -18.84 -4.39 -4.05
N ALA A 94 -19.50 -3.38 -3.47
CA ALA A 94 -20.73 -2.82 -4.02
C ALA A 94 -20.49 -2.10 -5.36
N ARG A 95 -19.32 -1.48 -5.52
CA ARG A 95 -18.99 -0.67 -6.70
C ARG A 95 -18.47 -1.50 -7.88
N PHE A 96 -17.72 -2.57 -7.61
CA PHE A 96 -17.04 -3.38 -8.62
C PHE A 96 -17.28 -4.88 -8.39
N PRO A 97 -18.52 -5.37 -8.58
CA PRO A 97 -18.90 -6.75 -8.28
C PRO A 97 -18.19 -7.81 -9.16
N GLU A 98 -17.50 -7.39 -10.21
CA GLU A 98 -16.67 -8.25 -11.06
C GLU A 98 -15.33 -8.66 -10.41
N PHE A 99 -14.89 -7.98 -9.35
CA PHE A 99 -13.69 -8.31 -8.58
C PHE A 99 -14.04 -8.95 -7.24
N THR A 100 -13.04 -9.61 -6.63
CA THR A 100 -13.15 -10.10 -5.25
C THR A 100 -12.43 -9.14 -4.32
N PHE A 101 -13.09 -8.74 -3.22
CA PHE A 101 -12.47 -7.94 -2.16
C PHE A 101 -12.48 -8.70 -0.84
N VAL A 102 -11.36 -8.64 -0.13
CA VAL A 102 -11.13 -9.40 1.11
C VAL A 102 -10.63 -8.45 2.18
N GLN A 103 -11.23 -8.50 3.37
CA GLN A 103 -10.68 -7.81 4.52
C GLN A 103 -9.46 -8.58 5.05
N GLY A 104 -8.34 -7.88 5.29
CA GLY A 104 -7.15 -8.52 5.84
C GLY A 104 -5.97 -7.57 6.06
N LYS A 105 -4.94 -8.08 6.73
CA LYS A 105 -3.70 -7.36 7.01
C LYS A 105 -2.64 -7.67 5.95
N ALA A 106 -1.80 -6.69 5.62
CA ALA A 106 -0.74 -6.86 4.61
C ALA A 106 0.33 -7.87 5.05
N GLU A 107 0.53 -8.03 6.35
CA GLU A 107 1.47 -8.94 7.00
C GLU A 107 1.04 -10.42 6.93
N HIS A 108 -0.24 -10.68 6.68
CA HIS A 108 -0.83 -12.01 6.69
C HIS A 108 -1.88 -12.13 5.58
N LEU A 109 -1.41 -12.38 4.36
CA LEU A 109 -2.26 -12.40 3.16
C LEU A 109 -2.94 -13.77 3.01
N PRO A 110 -4.28 -13.87 3.03
CA PRO A 110 -5.02 -15.13 3.11
C PRO A 110 -5.15 -15.84 1.75
N PHE A 111 -4.08 -15.86 0.96
CA PHE A 111 -4.04 -16.46 -0.38
C PHE A 111 -2.98 -17.55 -0.47
N ALA A 112 -3.14 -18.50 -1.38
CA ALA A 112 -2.17 -19.57 -1.60
C ALA A 112 -0.88 -19.03 -2.27
N ALA A 113 0.24 -19.74 -2.08
CA ALA A 113 1.49 -19.40 -2.77
C ALA A 113 1.33 -19.47 -4.30
N ASN A 114 2.10 -18.66 -5.04
CA ASN A 114 2.10 -18.61 -6.52
C ASN A 114 0.72 -18.34 -7.17
N SER A 115 -0.16 -17.61 -6.48
CA SER A 115 -1.53 -17.32 -6.94
C SER A 115 -1.62 -16.11 -7.86
N PHE A 116 -0.62 -15.23 -7.88
CA PHE A 116 -0.67 -13.96 -8.59
C PHE A 116 0.54 -13.74 -9.50
N ASP A 117 0.32 -13.04 -10.61
CA ASP A 117 1.39 -12.62 -11.53
C ASP A 117 1.87 -11.19 -11.19
N LEU A 118 1.00 -10.40 -10.54
CA LEU A 118 1.27 -9.02 -10.19
C LEU A 118 0.62 -8.66 -8.85
N LEU A 119 1.41 -8.05 -7.98
CA LEU A 119 0.92 -7.36 -6.78
C LEU A 119 1.10 -5.86 -6.97
N THR A 120 0.09 -5.06 -6.61
CA THR A 120 0.19 -3.60 -6.49
C THR A 120 0.00 -3.17 -5.04
N CYS A 121 0.68 -2.10 -4.65
CA CYS A 121 0.46 -1.40 -3.39
C CYS A 121 0.62 0.11 -3.67
N SER A 122 -0.45 0.87 -3.47
CA SER A 122 -0.55 2.27 -3.90
C SER A 122 -0.89 3.15 -2.70
N ALA A 123 0.05 3.99 -2.28
CA ALA A 123 -0.10 4.90 -1.15
C ALA A 123 -0.61 4.19 0.13
N SER A 124 -0.02 3.04 0.45
CA SER A 124 -0.45 2.21 1.58
C SER A 124 0.71 1.60 2.38
N PHE A 125 1.87 1.41 1.75
CA PHE A 125 3.03 0.76 2.37
C PHE A 125 3.55 1.51 3.61
N HIS A 126 3.34 2.82 3.70
CA HIS A 126 3.71 3.64 4.86
C HIS A 126 2.85 3.37 6.11
N HIS A 127 1.73 2.67 5.98
CA HIS A 127 0.88 2.22 7.09
C HIS A 127 1.30 0.85 7.66
N PHE A 128 2.22 0.11 7.02
CA PHE A 128 2.52 -1.27 7.43
C PHE A 128 3.49 -1.30 8.62
N PRO A 129 3.10 -1.83 9.80
CA PRO A 129 4.02 -1.94 10.93
C PRO A 129 5.20 -2.88 10.66
N ASN A 130 4.99 -3.90 9.82
CA ASN A 130 6.02 -4.88 9.48
C ASN A 130 6.17 -5.01 7.95
N PRO A 131 6.82 -4.03 7.30
CA PRO A 131 6.97 -4.05 5.85
C PRO A 131 7.84 -5.21 5.37
N GLU A 132 8.80 -5.68 6.17
CA GLU A 132 9.56 -6.90 5.87
C GLU A 132 8.65 -8.13 5.76
N GLN A 133 7.68 -8.29 6.67
CA GLN A 133 6.72 -9.39 6.62
C GLN A 133 5.82 -9.31 5.39
N PHE A 134 5.29 -8.13 5.04
CA PHE A 134 4.56 -7.94 3.78
C PHE A 134 5.43 -8.29 2.55
N LEU A 135 6.71 -7.89 2.54
CA LEU A 135 7.64 -8.23 1.48
C LEU A 135 7.88 -9.76 1.38
N GLN A 136 7.84 -10.50 2.49
CA GLN A 136 7.89 -11.97 2.46
C GLN A 136 6.58 -12.58 1.95
N GLU A 137 5.43 -12.05 2.36
CA GLU A 137 4.13 -12.52 1.86
C GLU A 137 3.99 -12.27 0.35
N ALA A 138 4.40 -11.11 -0.16
CA ALA A 138 4.46 -10.85 -1.59
C ALA A 138 5.38 -11.84 -2.33
N LYS A 139 6.49 -12.25 -1.70
CA LYS A 139 7.37 -13.33 -2.20
C LYS A 139 6.81 -14.74 -2.04
N ARG A 140 5.76 -14.94 -1.26
CA ARG A 140 5.07 -16.22 -1.21
C ARG A 140 4.00 -16.28 -2.29
N LEU A 141 3.30 -15.18 -2.51
CA LEU A 141 2.13 -15.08 -3.37
C LEU A 141 2.43 -14.99 -4.87
N LEU A 142 3.48 -14.27 -5.26
CA LEU A 142 3.84 -14.14 -6.68
C LEU A 142 4.30 -15.49 -7.27
N ASP A 143 4.19 -15.66 -8.58
CA ASP A 143 4.90 -16.71 -9.29
C ASP A 143 6.39 -16.35 -9.49
N GLU A 144 7.15 -17.19 -10.19
CA GLU A 144 8.58 -16.99 -10.43
C GLU A 144 8.88 -15.70 -11.21
N ASN A 145 8.02 -15.35 -12.16
CA ASN A 145 8.17 -14.16 -13.01
C ASN A 145 7.40 -12.94 -12.49
N GLY A 146 6.71 -13.11 -11.36
CA GLY A 146 5.78 -12.16 -10.84
C GLY A 146 6.44 -10.89 -10.36
N ARG A 147 5.68 -9.79 -10.40
CA ARG A 147 6.15 -8.46 -10.05
C ARG A 147 5.39 -7.89 -8.87
N LEU A 148 6.11 -7.18 -8.01
CA LEU A 148 5.51 -6.30 -7.01
C LEU A 148 5.71 -4.86 -7.46
N VAL A 149 4.63 -4.08 -7.49
CA VAL A 149 4.62 -2.67 -7.87
C VAL A 149 4.21 -1.84 -6.67
N ILE A 150 5.10 -0.94 -6.25
CA ILE A 150 4.84 -0.03 -5.13
C ILE A 150 4.90 1.40 -5.65
N ALA A 151 3.84 2.17 -5.45
CA ALA A 151 3.83 3.62 -5.62
C ALA A 151 3.56 4.26 -4.27
N GLU A 152 4.55 4.96 -3.72
CA GLU A 152 4.50 5.41 -2.33
C GLU A 152 4.84 6.90 -2.20
N ILE A 153 4.34 7.51 -1.12
CA ILE A 153 4.59 8.90 -0.78
C ILE A 153 6.08 9.11 -0.51
N HIS A 154 6.59 10.22 -1.04
CA HIS A 154 7.91 10.73 -0.80
C HIS A 154 7.81 12.20 -0.43
N ILE A 155 8.23 12.56 0.78
CA ILE A 155 8.24 13.95 1.22
C ILE A 155 9.70 14.45 1.26
N PRO A 156 10.21 15.05 0.17
CA PRO A 156 11.61 15.47 0.09
C PRO A 156 11.96 16.52 1.15
N LEU A 157 13.22 16.54 1.58
CA LEU A 157 13.84 17.50 2.51
C LEU A 157 13.33 17.49 3.96
N ILE A 158 12.09 17.06 4.22
CA ILE A 158 11.48 17.08 5.56
C ILE A 158 11.06 15.70 6.08
N THR A 159 11.39 14.60 5.40
CA THR A 159 10.99 13.22 5.80
C THR A 159 11.26 12.93 7.28
N LYS A 160 12.44 13.32 7.79
CA LYS A 160 12.81 13.11 9.21
C LYS A 160 11.94 13.91 10.18
N ALA A 161 11.69 15.18 9.86
CA ALA A 161 10.84 16.04 10.68
C ALA A 161 9.38 15.59 10.65
N TYR A 162 8.91 15.13 9.48
CA TYR A 162 7.58 14.56 9.30
C TYR A 162 7.40 13.28 10.11
N ASN A 163 8.32 12.31 10.00
CA ASN A 163 8.28 11.07 10.80
C ASN A 163 8.36 11.36 12.31
N TRP A 164 9.16 12.34 12.74
CA TRP A 164 9.19 12.75 14.15
C TRP A 164 7.83 13.27 14.63
N ARG A 165 7.10 14.00 13.78
CA ARG A 165 5.75 14.47 14.08
C ARG A 165 4.73 13.32 14.05
N LEU A 166 4.79 12.44 13.05
CA LEU A 166 3.91 11.28 12.92
C LEU A 166 3.93 10.44 14.21
N ASN A 167 5.12 10.04 14.67
CA ASN A 167 5.32 9.22 15.86
C ASN A 167 4.79 9.84 17.18
N ARG A 168 4.33 11.09 17.15
CA ARG A 168 3.79 11.79 18.32
C ARG A 168 2.30 12.11 18.21
N TYR A 169 1.76 12.20 16.99
CA TYR A 169 0.47 12.83 16.75
C TYR A 169 -0.39 12.17 15.66
N SER A 170 0.12 11.17 14.93
CA SER A 170 -0.70 10.51 13.90
C SER A 170 -1.88 9.78 14.54
N THR A 171 -3.03 9.86 13.88
CA THR A 171 -4.26 9.10 14.17
C THR A 171 -4.77 8.38 12.93
N GLU A 172 -4.02 8.43 11.83
CA GLU A 172 -4.36 7.84 10.51
C GLU A 172 -3.68 6.44 10.36
N GLY A 173 -2.92 6.02 11.38
CA GLY A 173 -2.14 4.78 11.38
C GLY A 173 -0.86 4.83 10.54
N ASP A 174 -0.42 6.02 10.10
CA ASP A 174 0.91 6.19 9.49
C ASP A 174 2.03 5.66 10.40
N VAL A 175 2.76 4.65 9.93
CA VAL A 175 3.91 4.08 10.62
C VAL A 175 5.17 4.84 10.26
N LYS A 176 5.45 4.96 8.96
CA LYS A 176 6.69 5.58 8.48
C LYS A 176 6.63 6.00 7.02
N VAL A 177 6.96 7.26 6.74
CA VAL A 177 7.31 7.71 5.38
C VAL A 177 8.77 7.40 5.10
N TYR A 178 9.03 6.67 4.02
CA TYR A 178 10.37 6.25 3.64
C TYR A 178 11.01 7.21 2.63
N SER A 179 12.29 7.50 2.79
CA SER A 179 13.07 8.11 1.72
C SER A 179 13.37 7.09 0.60
N PRO A 180 13.68 7.54 -0.63
CA PRO A 180 14.00 6.64 -1.74
C PRO A 180 15.22 5.76 -1.47
N LYS A 181 16.15 6.24 -0.63
CA LYS A 181 17.31 5.47 -0.18
C LYS A 181 16.88 4.34 0.75
N GLU A 182 16.02 4.62 1.74
CA GLU A 182 15.53 3.62 2.68
C GLU A 182 14.72 2.54 1.98
N LEU A 183 13.78 2.89 1.07
CA LEU A 183 13.03 1.87 0.32
C LEU A 183 13.95 1.00 -0.54
N THR A 184 14.92 1.60 -1.22
CA THR A 184 15.88 0.84 -2.05
C THR A 184 16.62 -0.19 -1.19
N GLN A 185 17.14 0.23 -0.03
CA GLN A 185 17.84 -0.65 0.90
C GLN A 185 16.92 -1.72 1.48
N LEU A 186 15.69 -1.35 1.85
CA LEU A 186 14.70 -2.28 2.39
C LEU A 186 14.37 -3.38 1.39
N PHE A 187 14.08 -3.02 0.14
CA PHE A 187 13.77 -3.99 -0.92
C PHE A 187 14.97 -4.90 -1.20
N GLU A 188 16.17 -4.33 -1.38
CA GLU A 188 17.37 -5.10 -1.70
C GLU A 188 17.78 -6.07 -0.59
N LYS A 189 17.70 -5.63 0.68
CA LYS A 189 17.97 -6.46 1.87
C LYS A 189 16.97 -7.61 1.98
N ASN A 190 15.72 -7.38 1.61
CA ASN A 190 14.69 -8.41 1.59
C ASN A 190 14.69 -9.24 0.30
N GLY A 191 15.79 -9.24 -0.46
CA GLY A 191 15.99 -10.10 -1.62
C GLY A 191 15.10 -9.74 -2.82
N TRP A 192 14.76 -8.47 -2.98
CA TRP A 192 14.11 -7.95 -4.19
C TRP A 192 15.12 -7.30 -5.12
N LYS A 193 14.94 -7.50 -6.42
CA LYS A 193 15.63 -6.80 -7.49
C LYS A 193 14.70 -5.68 -7.98
N ILE A 194 15.19 -4.44 -7.95
CA ILE A 194 14.47 -3.31 -8.50
C ILE A 194 14.68 -3.33 -10.02
N THR A 195 13.64 -3.63 -10.77
CA THR A 195 13.69 -3.66 -12.24
C THR A 195 13.37 -2.30 -12.84
N LYS A 196 12.65 -1.46 -12.09
CA LYS A 196 12.34 -0.09 -12.50
C LYS A 196 12.13 0.78 -11.28
N LYS A 197 12.63 2.01 -11.37
CA LYS A 197 12.48 3.04 -10.34
C LYS A 197 12.18 4.37 -11.02
N LYS A 198 11.15 5.07 -10.55
CA LYS A 198 10.81 6.43 -11.00
C LYS A 198 10.46 7.28 -9.79
N ILE A 199 10.90 8.53 -9.79
CA ILE A 199 10.53 9.50 -8.77
C ILE A 199 9.99 10.71 -9.50
N PHE A 200 8.81 11.17 -9.10
CA PHE A 200 8.19 12.37 -9.64
C PHE A 200 7.45 13.11 -8.54
N LEU A 201 7.89 14.34 -8.23
CA LEU A 201 7.38 15.13 -7.13
C LEU A 201 7.37 14.33 -5.82
N GLN A 202 6.19 14.11 -5.25
CA GLN A 202 5.99 13.39 -3.99
C GLN A 202 5.71 11.90 -4.17
N ILE A 203 5.94 11.35 -5.35
CA ILE A 203 5.66 9.93 -5.67
C ILE A 203 6.96 9.24 -6.02
N GLN A 204 7.23 8.14 -5.33
CA GLN A 204 8.29 7.19 -5.67
C GLN A 204 7.65 5.86 -6.09
N TYR A 205 8.04 5.37 -7.26
CA TYR A 205 7.49 4.19 -7.91
C TYR A 205 8.57 3.15 -8.14
N TYR A 206 8.25 1.91 -7.80
CA TYR A 206 9.15 0.76 -7.91
C TYR A 206 8.43 -0.40 -8.58
N GLU A 207 9.10 -1.05 -9.54
CA GLU A 207 8.78 -2.42 -9.95
C GLU A 207 9.87 -3.34 -9.40
N LEU A 208 9.45 -4.40 -8.72
CA LEU A 208 10.29 -5.34 -8.01
C LEU A 208 10.06 -6.75 -8.55
N GLN A 209 11.14 -7.51 -8.68
CA GLN A 209 11.12 -8.96 -8.92
C GLN A 209 11.94 -9.67 -7.87
N ARG A 210 11.69 -10.95 -7.63
CA ARG A 210 12.53 -11.76 -6.74
C ARG A 210 13.96 -11.78 -7.26
N LYS A 211 14.95 -11.61 -6.36
CA LYS A 211 16.33 -11.96 -6.71
C LYS A 211 16.39 -13.49 -6.83
N CYS A 212 16.86 -13.97 -7.97
CA CYS A 212 17.29 -15.35 -8.15
C CYS A 212 18.40 -15.71 -7.16
#